data_AF-A0A2R5EFX9-F1
#
_entry.id   AF-A0A2R5EFX9-F1
#
_cell.length_a   1.000
_cell.length_b   1.000
_cell.length_c   1.000
_cell.angle_alpha   90.00
_cell.angle_beta   90.00
_cell.angle_gamma   90.00
#
_symmetry.space_group_name_H-M   'P 1'
#
loop_
_entity.id
_entity.type
_entity.pdbx_description
1 polymer ?
#
loop_
_entity_poly.entity_id
_entity_poly.type
_entity_poly.pdbx_seq_one_letter_code
_entity_poly.pdbx_strand_id
1 'polypeptide(L)' 'MADQLTQQIIGAAIEVHRLLGPGLLESVYEEALCHEMSLRDIPFARPAP' A
#
# COMPACT_ATOMS: atom_id res chain seq x y z
N MET A 1 -21.18 -5.61 6.22
CA MET A 1 -19.92 -5.68 6.99
C MET A 1 -18.79 -5.43 6.01
N ALA A 2 -18.01 -4.36 6.20
CA ALA A 2 -16.80 -4.18 5.41
C ALA A 2 -15.81 -5.29 5.81
N ASP A 3 -15.16 -5.87 4.82
CA ASP A 3 -14.18 -6.94 5.00
C ASP A 3 -12.91 -6.37 5.67
N GLN A 4 -12.44 -7.03 6.74
CA GLN A 4 -11.34 -6.52 7.58
C GLN A 4 -10.03 -6.37 6.77
N LEU A 5 -9.77 -7.29 5.86
CA LEU A 5 -8.62 -7.22 4.95
C LEU A 5 -8.73 -5.99 4.04
N THR A 6 -9.91 -5.71 3.51
CA THR A 6 -10.18 -4.51 2.71
C THR A 6 -9.87 -3.23 3.49
N GLN A 7 -10.27 -3.14 4.76
CA GLN A 7 -9.95 -1.98 5.61
C GLN A 7 -8.45 -1.81 5.85
N GLN A 8 -7.72 -2.91 6.02
CA GLN A 8 -6.27 -2.89 6.19
C GLN A 8 -5.55 -2.41 4.92
N ILE A 9 -5.96 -2.90 3.74
CA ILE A 9 -5.39 -2.49 2.45
C ILE A 9 -5.64 -1.00 2.21
N ILE A 10 -6.88 -0.53 2.41
CA ILE A 10 -7.21 0.90 2.26
C ILE A 10 -6.40 1.74 3.25
N GLY A 11 -6.27 1.29 4.50
CA GLY A 11 -5.46 1.97 5.51
C GLY A 11 -3.99 2.08 5.12
N ALA A 12 -3.40 1.03 4.52
CA ALA A 12 -2.03 1.06 4.02
C ALA A 12 -1.86 2.08 2.89
N ALA A 13 -2.77 2.10 1.92
CA ALA A 13 -2.73 3.06 0.80
C ALA A 13 -2.88 4.52 1.28
N ILE A 14 -3.74 4.76 2.28
CA ILE A 14 -3.90 6.09 2.88
C ILE A 14 -2.60 6.52 3.59
N GLU A 15 -1.95 5.63 4.33
CA GLU A 15 -0.71 5.95 5.05
C GLU A 15 0.40 6.33 4.06
N VAL A 16 0.58 5.52 3.01
CA VAL A 16 1.53 5.81 1.93
C VAL A 16 1.26 7.18 1.30
N HIS A 17 0.00 7.48 0.96
CA HIS A 17 -0.35 8.76 0.36
C HIS A 17 -0.12 9.94 1.31
N ARG A 18 -0.38 9.78 2.61
CA ARG A 18 -0.14 10.82 3.63
C ARG A 18 1.33 11.13 3.81
N LEU A 19 2.20 10.12 3.75
CA LEU A 19 3.64 10.28 3.93
C LEU A 19 4.33 10.83 2.68
N LEU A 20 3.97 10.33 1.50
CA LEU A 20 4.63 10.71 0.25
C LEU A 20 4.07 12.00 -0.36
N GLY A 21 2.77 12.27 -0.17
CA GLY A 21 2.07 13.33 -0.90
C GLY A 21 1.92 13.01 -2.39
N PRO A 22 1.30 13.90 -3.18
CA PRO A 22 1.09 13.72 -4.62
C PRO A 22 2.32 14.09 -5.47
N GLY A 23 2.39 13.57 -6.70
CA GLY A 23 3.35 14.03 -7.72
C GLY A 23 4.57 13.12 -7.95
N LEU A 24 4.60 11.95 -7.32
CA LEU A 24 5.64 10.94 -7.54
C LEU A 24 5.25 9.95 -8.65
N LEU A 25 6.23 9.18 -9.12
CA LEU A 25 6.02 8.10 -10.06
C LEU A 25 5.21 6.96 -9.42
N GLU A 26 4.42 6.27 -10.23
CA GLU A 26 3.65 5.10 -9.81
C GLU A 26 4.53 4.02 -9.17
N SER A 27 5.73 3.79 -9.70
CA SER A 27 6.69 2.83 -9.13
C SER A 27 7.11 3.16 -7.70
N VAL A 28 7.11 4.45 -7.31
CA VAL A 28 7.42 4.86 -5.94
C VAL A 28 6.24 4.55 -5.02
N TYR A 29 5.00 4.77 -5.48
CA TYR A 29 3.81 4.38 -4.72
C TYR A 29 3.69 2.85 -4.58
N GLU A 30 4.01 2.09 -5.64
CA GLU A 30 4.04 0.62 -5.59
C GLU A 30 5.03 0.14 -4.52
N GLU A 31 6.27 0.61 -4.55
CA GLU A 31 7.29 0.18 -3.59
C GLU A 31 6.93 0.58 -2.15
N ALA A 32 6.41 1.78 -1.96
CA ALA A 32 5.97 2.24 -0.65
C ALA A 32 4.77 1.43 -0.14
N LEU A 33 3.81 1.07 -1.01
CA LEU A 33 2.69 0.24 -0.65
C LEU A 33 3.11 -1.19 -0.33
N CYS A 34 4.03 -1.78 -1.11
CA CYS A 34 4.61 -3.09 -0.80
C CYS A 34 5.33 -3.08 0.55
N HIS A 35 6.06 -2.00 0.87
CA HIS A 35 6.70 -1.83 2.17
C HIS A 35 5.67 -1.75 3.31
N GLU A 36 4.64 -0.91 3.16
CA GLU A 36 3.57 -0.74 4.15
C GLU A 36 2.77 -2.03 4.38
N MET A 37 2.47 -2.77 3.32
CA MET A 37 1.81 -4.08 3.40
C MET A 37 2.69 -5.10 4.11
N SER A 38 4.01 -5.07 3.89
CA SER A 38 4.98 -5.93 4.60
C SER A 38 5.01 -5.61 6.11
N LEU A 39 4.99 -4.33 6.49
CA LEU A 39 4.97 -3.91 7.90
C LEU A 39 3.69 -4.32 8.63
N ARG A 40 2.60 -4.52 7.90
CA ARG A 40 1.28 -4.91 8.42
C ARG A 40 1.00 -6.40 8.28
N ASP A 41 1.98 -7.20 7.87
CA ASP A 41 1.85 -8.64 7.58
C ASP A 41 0.70 -8.96 6.61
N ILE A 42 0.41 -8.05 5.67
CA ILE A 42 -0.60 -8.25 4.64
C ILE A 42 0.06 -8.98 3.46
N PRO A 43 -0.41 -10.17 3.07
CA PRO A 43 0.15 -10.87 1.91
C PRO A 43 -0.14 -10.10 0.62
N PHE A 44 0.88 -9.91 -0.20
CA PHE A 44 0.78 -9.28 -1.51
C PHE A 44 1.67 -10.01 -2.52
N ALA A 45 1.35 -9.86 -3.81
CA ALA A 45 2.20 -10.29 -4.90
C ALA A 45 2.63 -9.03 -5.66
N ARG A 46 3.93 -8.89 -5.89
CA ARG A 46 4.44 -7.83 -6.75
C ARG A 46 4.20 -8.20 -8.22
N PRO A 47 3.72 -7.28 -9.07
CA PRO A 47 3.71 -7.50 -10.50
C PRO A 47 5.12 -7.89 -10.97
N ALA A 48 5.23 -8.98 -11.74
CA ALA A 48 6.49 -9.34 -12.36
C ALA A 48 6.92 -8.26 -13.37
N PRO A 49 8.23 -8.05 -13.58
CA PRO A 49 8.74 -7.06 -14.53
C PRO A 49 8.31 -7.34 -15.98
#